data_AF-A0A422ZJY6-F1
#
_entry.id   AF-A0A422ZJY6-F1
#
_cell.length_a   1.000
_cell.length_b   1.000
_cell.length_c   1.000
_cell.angle_alpha   90.00
_cell.angle_beta   90.00
_cell.angle_gamma   90.00
#
_symmetry.space_group_name_H-M   'P 1'
#
loop_
_entity.id
_entity.type
_entity.pdbx_description
1 polymer ?
#
loop_
_entity_poly.entity_id
_entity_poly.type
_entity_poly.pdbx_seq_one_letter_code
_entity_poly.pdbx_strand_id
1 'polypeptide(L)' 'MAEKSSLERLQEINADNQRRVTVSVGVLKAARREIQAHVKLNGKGIMTDMVLNSLNAIIEGANQ' A
#
# COMPACT_ATOMS: atom_id res chain seq x y z
N MET A 1 -5.75 -33.92 -5.50
CA MET A 1 -4.98 -32.70 -5.82
C MET A 1 -3.75 -32.72 -4.93
N ALA A 2 -2.55 -32.66 -5.49
CA ALA A 2 -1.34 -32.60 -4.68
C ALA A 2 -1.35 -31.31 -3.84
N GLU A 3 -0.96 -31.39 -2.58
CA GLU A 3 -0.83 -30.23 -1.71
C GLU A 3 0.30 -29.34 -2.26
N LYS A 4 0.01 -28.05 -2.47
CA LYS A 4 1.02 -27.09 -2.94
C LYS A 4 2.09 -26.91 -1.87
N SER A 5 3.34 -26.81 -2.28
CA SER A 5 4.42 -26.45 -1.36
C SER A 5 4.22 -25.03 -0.81
N SER A 6 4.82 -24.75 0.35
CA SER A 6 4.77 -23.41 0.95
C SER A 6 5.29 -22.31 0.02
N LEU A 7 6.26 -22.63 -0.84
CA LEU A 7 6.82 -21.68 -1.80
C LEU A 7 5.83 -21.35 -2.91
N GLU A 8 5.19 -22.36 -3.50
CA GLU A 8 4.16 -22.17 -4.53
C GLU A 8 2.99 -21.35 -3.99
N ARG A 9 2.57 -21.63 -2.75
CA ARG A 9 1.52 -20.84 -2.08
C ARG A 9 1.93 -19.37 -1.89
N LEU A 10 3.17 -19.09 -1.51
CA LEU A 10 3.67 -17.72 -1.37
C LEU A 10 3.75 -17.00 -2.72
N GLN A 11 4.13 -17.70 -3.79
CA GLN A 11 4.15 -17.13 -5.14
C GLN A 11 2.76 -16.73 -5.61
N GLU A 12 1.75 -17.56 -5.36
CA GLU A 12 0.36 -17.24 -5.69
C GLU A 12 -0.15 -16.02 -4.93
N ILE A 13 0.10 -15.97 -3.61
CA ILE A 13 -0.29 -14.81 -2.80
C ILE A 13 0.41 -13.53 -3.27
N ASN A 14 1.69 -13.62 -3.64
CA ASN A 14 2.41 -12.46 -4.17
C ASN A 14 1.83 -11.99 -5.51
N ALA A 15 1.50 -12.93 -6.41
CA ALA A 15 0.85 -12.61 -7.68
C ALA A 15 -0.51 -11.92 -7.47
N ASP A 16 -1.32 -12.42 -6.54
CA ASP A 16 -2.60 -11.82 -6.17
C ASP A 16 -2.44 -10.44 -5.54
N ASN A 17 -1.42 -10.23 -4.70
CA ASN A 17 -1.13 -8.94 -4.07
C ASN A 17 -0.62 -7.89 -5.07
N GLN A 18 -0.04 -8.31 -6.19
CA GLN A 18 0.38 -7.42 -7.28
C GLN A 18 -0.77 -7.04 -8.22
N ARG A 19 -1.98 -7.56 -7.99
CA ARG A 19 -3.16 -7.22 -8.76
C ARG A 19 -3.41 -5.72 -8.73
N ARG A 20 -3.43 -5.10 -9.92
CA ARG A 20 -3.71 -3.67 -10.08
C ARG A 20 -5.17 -3.39 -9.72
N VAL A 21 -5.37 -2.35 -8.92
CA VAL A 21 -6.70 -1.81 -8.59
C VAL A 21 -6.75 -0.34 -8.93
N THR A 22 -7.90 0.12 -9.42
CA THR A 22 -8.13 1.54 -9.68
C THR A 22 -8.96 2.10 -8.53
N VAL A 23 -8.53 3.24 -7.98
CA VAL A 23 -9.23 3.96 -6.92
C VAL A 23 -9.27 5.44 -7.25
N SER A 24 -10.20 6.17 -6.65
CA SER A 24 -10.23 7.62 -6.80
C SER A 24 -9.08 8.28 -6.02
N VAL A 25 -8.63 9.44 -6.50
CA VAL A 25 -7.63 10.26 -5.78
C VAL A 25 -8.12 10.64 -4.38
N GLY A 26 -9.44 10.79 -4.19
CA GLY A 26 -10.04 11.04 -2.89
C GLY A 26 -9.77 9.93 -1.87
N VAL A 27 -9.83 8.66 -2.29
CA VAL A 27 -9.50 7.50 -1.44
C VAL A 27 -8.02 7.52 -1.05
N LEU A 28 -7.12 7.86 -1.97
CA LEU A 28 -5.68 7.99 -1.66
C LEU A 28 -5.40 9.11 -0.66
N LYS A 29 -6.07 10.26 -0.81
CA LYS A 29 -5.97 11.39 0.13
C LYS A 29 -6.49 11.00 1.53
N ALA A 30 -7.58 10.24 1.61
CA ALA A 30 -8.11 9.73 2.87
C ALA A 30 -7.13 8.75 3.53
N ALA A 31 -6.60 7.78 2.78
CA ALA A 31 -5.61 6.82 3.27
C ALA A 31 -4.36 7.53 3.83
N ARG A 32 -3.84 8.54 3.12
CA ARG A 32 -2.71 9.34 3.62
C ARG A 32 -3.02 10.01 4.97
N ARG A 33 -4.20 10.63 5.11
CA ARG A 33 -4.61 11.30 6.35
C ARG A 33 -4.68 10.32 7.52
N GLU A 34 -5.24 9.14 7.29
CA GLU A 34 -5.35 8.08 8.31
C GLU A 34 -3.98 7.59 8.76
N ILE A 35 -3.09 7.28 7.81
CA ILE A 35 -1.72 6.85 8.13
C ILE A 35 -0.98 7.95 8.92
N GLN A 36 -1.12 9.21 8.53
CA GLN A 36 -0.53 10.33 9.27
C GLN A 36 -1.07 10.47 10.68
N ALA A 37 -2.37 10.21 10.90
CA ALA A 37 -2.95 10.21 12.25
C ALA A 37 -2.34 9.12 13.13
N HIS A 38 -2.20 7.91 12.60
CA HIS A 38 -1.53 6.81 13.32
C HIS A 38 -0.05 7.09 13.59
N VAL A 39 0.67 7.69 12.63
CA VAL A 39 2.09 8.05 12.79
C VAL A 39 2.29 9.06 13.91
N LYS A 40 1.37 10.04 14.07
CA LYS A 40 1.47 11.03 15.15
C LYS A 40 1.42 10.39 16.54
N LEU A 41 0.71 9.28 16.70
CA LEU A 41 0.55 8.60 17.98
C LEU A 41 1.62 7.54 18.24
N ASN A 42 2.05 6.84 17.19
CA ASN A 42 2.89 5.64 17.32
C ASN A 42 4.32 5.81 16.78
N GLY A 43 4.65 6.97 16.22
CA GLY A 43 5.87 7.17 15.46
C GLY A 43 5.78 6.57 14.05
N LYS A 44 6.86 6.72 13.28
CA LYS A 44 6.92 6.32 11.86
C LYS A 44 7.95 5.20 11.67
N GLY A 45 7.52 4.05 11.15
CA GLY A 45 8.41 2.97 10.72
C GLY A 45 8.83 3.12 9.25
N ILE A 46 9.83 2.33 8.83
CA ILE A 46 10.38 2.35 7.46
C ILE A 46 9.29 2.04 6.41
N MET A 47 8.49 0.99 6.64
CA MET A 47 7.41 0.61 5.72
C MET A 47 6.35 1.70 5.61
N THR A 48 6.01 2.34 6.73
CA THR A 48 5.07 3.46 6.77
C THR A 48 5.58 4.65 5.96
N ASP A 49 6.88 4.93 6.04
CA ASP A 49 7.50 5.99 5.26
C ASP A 49 7.45 5.71 3.75
N MET A 50 7.77 4.48 3.32
CA MET A 50 7.67 4.08 1.92
C MET A 50 6.25 4.25 1.36
N VAL A 51 5.23 3.85 2.12
CA VAL A 51 3.83 4.00 1.70
C VAL A 51 3.44 5.48 1.62
N LEU A 52 3.80 6.29 2.63
CA LEU A 52 3.49 7.72 2.63
C LEU A 52 4.16 8.45 1.47
N ASN A 53 5.42 8.14 1.18
CA ASN A 53 6.16 8.74 0.06
C ASN A 53 5.51 8.37 -1.28
N SER A 54 5.11 7.11 -1.45
CA SER A 54 4.42 6.65 -2.66
C SER A 54 3.06 7.34 -2.85
N LEU A 55 2.29 7.48 -1.77
CA LEU A 55 1.01 8.19 -1.79
C LEU A 55 1.19 9.67 -2.13
N ASN A 56 2.19 10.35 -1.53
CA ASN A 56 2.48 11.75 -1.81
C ASN A 56 2.87 11.97 -3.26
N ALA A 57 3.77 11.15 -3.82
CA ALA A 57 4.19 11.27 -5.21
C ALA A 57 3.00 11.20 -6.19
N ILE A 58 2.07 10.25 -5.97
CA ILE A 58 0.88 10.10 -6.81
C ILE A 58 -0.09 11.26 -6.62
N ILE A 59 -0.37 11.66 -5.37
CA ILE A 59 -1.33 12.73 -5.06
C ILE A 59 -0.84 14.09 -5.55
N GLU A 60 0.46 14.37 -5.41
CA GLU A 60 1.07 15.65 -5.80
C GLU A 60 1.29 15.72 -7.32
N GLY A 61 1.70 14.61 -7.94
CA GLY A 61 1.75 14.48 -9.40
C GLY A 61 0.38 14.59 -10.07
N ALA A 62 -0.71 14.21 -9.39
CA ALA A 62 -2.08 14.36 -9.90
C ALA A 62 -2.65 15.79 -9.78
N ASN A 63 -1.96 16.73 -9.11
CA ASN A 63 -2.37 18.14 -9.03
C ASN A 63 -1.53 19.06 -9.94
N GLN A 64 -0.69 18.49 -10.82
CA GLN A 64 0.00 19.18 -11.91
C GLN A 64 -0.79 19.01 -13.21
#